data_AF-A0A2X1PHP4-F1
#
_entry.id   AF-A0A2X1PHP4-F1
#
_cell.length_a   1.000
_cell.length_b   1.000
_cell.length_c   1.000
_cell.angle_alpha   90.00
_cell.angle_beta   90.00
_cell.angle_gamma   90.00
#
_symmetry.space_group_name_H-M   'P 1'
#
loop_
_entity.id
_entity.type
_entity.pdbx_description
1 polymer ?
#
loop_
_entity_poly.entity_id
_entity_poly.type
_entity_poly.pdbx_seq_one_letter_code
_entity_poly.pdbx_strand_id
1 'polypeptide(L)' 'MPEIGLALIIGIGASCAFMLPVATPPNAIVFGSGQVKQSEMVKVGFLLNLVCVVVIAAVAYMFWLK' A
#
# COMPACT_ATOMS: atom_id res chain seq x y z
N MET A 1 -22.02 -8.68 -9.82
CA MET A 1 -20.81 -9.26 -10.46
C MET A 1 -19.68 -9.33 -9.42
N PRO A 2 -19.71 -10.30 -8.48
CA PRO A 2 -18.75 -10.42 -7.36
C PRO A 2 -17.28 -10.53 -7.78
N GLU A 3 -17.05 -11.03 -8.98
CA GLU A 3 -15.74 -11.27 -9.59
C GLU A 3 -14.96 -9.95 -9.84
N ILE A 4 -15.67 -8.93 -10.33
CA ILE A 4 -15.09 -7.61 -10.63
C ILE A 4 -14.74 -6.87 -9.35
N GLY A 5 -15.56 -7.00 -8.29
CA GLY A 5 -15.31 -6.38 -6.99
C GLY A 5 -14.03 -6.90 -6.34
N LEU A 6 -13.82 -8.22 -6.38
CA LEU A 6 -12.58 -8.83 -5.87
C LEU A 6 -11.36 -8.45 -6.71
N ALA A 7 -11.48 -8.42 -8.03
CA ALA A 7 -10.38 -7.99 -8.92
C ALA A 7 -9.95 -6.54 -8.66
N LEU A 8 -10.92 -5.63 -8.40
CA LEU A 8 -10.66 -4.24 -8.03
C LEU A 8 -9.92 -4.13 -6.68
N ILE A 9 -10.38 -4.86 -5.66
CA ILE A 9 -9.73 -4.86 -4.33
C ILE A 9 -8.29 -5.36 -4.43
N ILE A 10 -8.05 -6.42 -5.21
CA ILE A 10 -6.72 -6.97 -5.44
C ILE A 10 -5.84 -5.97 -6.20
N GLY A 11 -6.35 -5.35 -7.26
CA GLY A 11 -5.59 -4.37 -8.04
C GLY A 11 -5.21 -3.12 -7.25
N ILE A 12 -6.13 -2.61 -6.43
CA ILE A 12 -5.87 -1.46 -5.56
C ILE A 12 -4.88 -1.86 -4.45
N GLY A 13 -5.05 -3.02 -3.82
CA GLY A 13 -4.13 -3.51 -2.79
C GLY A 13 -2.72 -3.78 -3.30
N ALA A 14 -2.56 -4.33 -4.52
CA ALA A 14 -1.26 -4.55 -5.14
C ALA A 14 -0.51 -3.23 -5.41
N SER A 15 -1.24 -2.15 -5.68
CA SER A 15 -0.66 -0.81 -5.88
C SER A 15 -0.18 -0.17 -4.56
N CYS A 16 -0.61 -0.68 -3.40
CA CYS A 16 -0.24 -0.16 -2.08
C CYS A 16 1.05 -0.78 -1.49
N ALA A 17 1.92 -1.39 -2.31
CA ALA A 17 3.17 -1.99 -1.87
C ALA A 17 4.25 -0.92 -1.53
N PHE A 18 4.10 -0.20 -0.42
CA PHE A 18 4.99 0.89 -0.01
C PHE A 18 6.16 0.46 0.90
N MET A 19 6.29 -0.83 1.18
CA MET A 19 7.10 -1.33 2.31
C MET A 19 8.58 -1.56 1.97
N LEU A 20 8.95 -1.61 0.69
CA LEU A 20 10.32 -1.86 0.24
C LEU A 20 10.82 -0.73 -0.67
N PRO A 21 12.09 -0.30 -0.53
CA PRO A 21 12.65 0.80 -1.32
C PRO A 21 12.75 0.47 -2.82
N VAL A 22 12.76 -0.82 -3.17
CA VAL A 22 12.75 -1.34 -4.54
C VAL A 22 11.39 -1.19 -5.24
N ALA A 23 10.32 -0.95 -4.49
CA ALA A 23 8.96 -0.97 -5.03
C ALA A 23 8.66 0.24 -5.94
N THR A 24 9.29 1.40 -5.70
CA THR A 24 9.03 2.62 -6.49
C THR A 24 10.28 3.51 -6.62
N PRO A 25 10.54 4.12 -7.80
CA PRO A 25 11.69 5.00 -8.04
C PRO A 25 11.87 6.14 -7.01
N PRO A 26 10.80 6.80 -6.50
CA PRO A 26 10.94 7.84 -5.49
C PRO A 26 11.55 7.35 -4.17
N ASN A 27 11.14 6.17 -3.68
CA ASN A 27 11.67 5.61 -2.43
C ASN A 27 13.15 5.24 -2.55
N ALA A 28 13.58 4.73 -3.71
CA ALA A 28 15.00 4.46 -3.98
C ALA A 28 15.86 5.74 -3.99
N ILE A 29 15.34 6.85 -4.52
CA ILE A 29 16.03 8.16 -4.52
C ILE A 29 16.23 8.69 -3.09
N VAL A 30 15.18 8.61 -2.25
CA VAL A 30 15.27 9.07 -0.85
C VAL A 30 16.20 8.17 -0.04
N PHE A 31 16.19 6.86 -0.27
CA PHE A 31 17.16 5.94 0.35
C PHE A 31 18.60 6.23 -0.10
N GLY A 32 18.82 6.51 -1.39
CA GLY A 32 20.13 6.85 -1.96
C GLY A 32 20.70 8.19 -1.47
N SER A 33 19.87 9.09 -0.93
CA SER A 33 20.31 10.35 -0.31
C SER A 33 21.10 10.17 0.99
N GLY A 34 21.11 8.95 1.57
CA GLY A 34 21.79 8.64 2.84
C GLY A 34 21.12 9.23 4.09
N GLN A 35 20.06 10.02 3.93
CA GLN A 35 19.33 10.69 5.01
C GLN A 35 18.35 9.73 5.73
N VAL A 36 17.86 8.70 5.03
CA VAL A 36 16.82 7.80 5.53
C VAL A 36 17.33 6.37 5.59
N LYS A 37 17.30 5.77 6.78
CA LYS A 37 17.67 4.36 6.99
C LYS A 37 16.57 3.43 6.49
N GLN A 38 16.96 2.25 6.00
CA GLN A 38 16.04 1.22 5.53
C GLN A 38 15.01 0.82 6.61
N SER A 39 15.43 0.77 7.88
CA SER A 39 14.55 0.46 9.02
C SER A 39 13.43 1.47 9.22
N GLU A 40 13.70 2.75 8.98
CA GLU A 40 12.70 3.82 9.08
C GLU A 40 11.69 3.72 7.94
N MET A 41 12.16 3.43 6.71
CA MET A 41 11.28 3.22 5.57
C MET A 41 10.36 2.02 5.76
N VAL A 42 10.85 0.92 6.34
CA VAL A 42 10.03 -0.26 6.63
C VAL A 42 8.96 0.05 7.68
N LYS A 43 9.30 0.78 8.76
CA LYS A 43 8.31 1.18 9.79
C LYS A 43 7.22 2.08 9.22
N VAL A 44 7.61 3.12 8.48
CA VAL A 44 6.68 4.06 7.87
C VAL A 44 5.83 3.36 6.81
N GLY A 45 6.45 2.53 5.96
CA GLY A 45 5.77 1.75 4.93
C GLY A 45 4.79 0.73 5.51
N PHE A 46 5.12 0.09 6.63
CA PHE A 46 4.20 -0.82 7.32
C PHE A 46 2.97 -0.09 7.87
N LEU A 47 3.17 1.07 8.51
CA LEU A 47 2.07 1.88 9.01
C LEU A 47 1.15 2.36 7.86
N LEU A 48 1.75 2.80 6.75
CA LEU A 48 0.99 3.24 5.57
C LEU A 48 0.18 2.07 4.97
N ASN A 49 0.79 0.89 4.85
CA ASN A 49 0.13 -0.29 4.32
C ASN A 49 -1.05 -0.73 5.21
N LEU A 50 -0.89 -0.66 6.54
CA LEU A 50 -1.98 -0.95 7.48
C LEU A 50 -3.17 0.01 7.28
N VAL A 51 -2.90 1.31 7.10
CA VAL A 51 -3.94 2.31 6.79
C VAL A 51 -4.62 2.02 5.45
N CYS A 52 -3.85 1.69 4.41
CA CYS A 52 -4.39 1.32 3.10
C CYS A 52 -5.32 0.10 3.20
N VAL A 53 -4.93 -0.95 3.92
CA VAL A 53 -5.76 -2.14 4.13
C VAL A 53 -7.09 -1.77 4.82
N VAL A 54 -7.06 -0.94 5.87
CA VAL A 54 -8.28 -0.51 6.56
C VAL A 54 -9.19 0.31 5.65
N VAL A 55 -8.64 1.23 4.86
CA VAL A 55 -9.41 2.05 3.92
C VAL A 55 -10.02 1.20 2.81
N ILE A 56 -9.25 0.30 2.20
CA ILE A 56 -9.73 -0.61 1.16
C ILE A 56 -10.82 -1.53 1.72
N ALA A 57 -10.63 -2.08 2.92
CA ALA A 57 -11.64 -2.91 3.58
C ALA A 57 -12.93 -2.13 3.88
N ALA A 58 -12.83 -0.88 4.35
CA ALA A 58 -13.98 -0.02 4.63
C ALA A 58 -14.74 0.34 3.35
N VAL A 59 -14.03 0.72 2.28
CA VAL A 59 -14.63 1.03 0.98
C VAL A 59 -15.28 -0.21 0.38
N ALA A 60 -14.60 -1.37 0.39
CA ALA A 60 -15.16 -2.63 -0.07
C ALA A 60 -16.43 -3.01 0.70
N TYR A 61 -16.43 -2.84 2.03
CA TYR A 61 -17.60 -3.10 2.85
C TYR A 61 -18.76 -2.15 2.51
N MET A 62 -18.51 -0.84 2.37
CA MET A 62 -19.54 0.15 2.08
C MET A 62 -20.11 0.06 0.67
N PHE A 63 -19.29 -0.30 -0.33
CA PHE A 63 -19.67 -0.30 -1.73
C PHE A 63 -20.19 -1.66 -2.22
N TRP A 64 -19.78 -2.75 -1.57
CA TRP A 64 -20.10 -4.12 -2.00
C TRP A 64 -21.00 -4.88 -1.03
N LEU A 65 -20.91 -4.61 0.28
CA LEU A 65 -21.70 -5.32 1.29
C LEU A 65 -23.03 -4.61 1.66
N LYS A 66 -23.25 -3.39 1.15
CA LYS A 66 -24.48 -2.61 1.29
C LYS A 66 -25.19 -2.51 -0.05
#